data_AF-A0A2E8F1A1-F1
#
_entry.id   AF-A0A2E8F1A1-F1
#
_cell.length_a   1.000
_cell.length_b   1.000
_cell.length_c   1.000
_cell.angle_alpha   90.00
_cell.angle_beta   90.00
_cell.angle_gamma   90.00
#
_symmetry.space_group_name_H-M   'P 1'
#
loop_
_entity.id
_entity.type
_entity.pdbx_description
1 polymer ?
#
loop_
_entity_poly.entity_id
_entity_poly.type
_entity_poly.pdbx_seq_one_letter_code
_entity_poly.pdbx_strand_id
1 'polypeptide(L)'
;MIKYARDFWNTYSKDGDAYKLVHSVHEELVRRCGEDGLNAKAIELFVRLARGRGQKTYIDMVEVKQSKGTTGGLYPWLKEWGADVLERQAVPKAYRIKDEFYDAMLSLFPSDANGVTTQGIMRLKGLGKRFWAGIDAQDYVNRERAAWAG
;
A
#
# COMPACT_ATOMS: atom_id res chain seq x y z
N MET A 1 -2.03 -9.69 18.84
CA MET A 1 -2.54 -8.35 18.50
C MET A 1 -1.39 -7.54 17.91
N ILE A 2 -1.48 -7.11 16.65
CA ILE A 2 -0.47 -6.20 16.10
C ILE A 2 -0.80 -4.78 16.59
N LYS A 3 0.00 -4.29 17.53
CA LYS A 3 -0.21 -3.03 18.23
C LYS A 3 -0.21 -1.84 17.26
N TYR A 4 0.73 -1.79 16.32
CA TYR A 4 0.90 -0.65 15.42
C TYR A 4 -0.30 -0.40 14.51
N ALA A 5 -0.88 -1.48 13.95
CA ALA A 5 -1.98 -1.35 12.99
C ALA A 5 -3.25 -0.80 13.67
N ARG A 6 -3.47 -1.20 14.93
CA ARG A 6 -4.50 -0.61 15.79
C ARG A 6 -4.26 0.85 16.12
N ASP A 7 -3.01 1.22 16.44
CA ASP A 7 -2.66 2.60 16.77
C ASP A 7 -2.91 3.54 15.57
N PHE A 8 -2.57 3.08 14.36
CA PHE A 8 -2.89 3.79 13.12
C PHE A 8 -4.40 3.82 12.85
N TRP A 9 -5.13 2.72 13.08
CA TRP A 9 -6.60 2.70 12.95
C TRP A 9 -7.29 3.69 13.89
N ASN A 10 -6.83 3.78 15.15
CA ASN A 10 -7.37 4.74 16.11
C ASN A 10 -7.10 6.19 15.69
N THR A 11 -6.02 6.43 14.96
CA THR A 11 -5.70 7.74 14.38
C THR A 11 -6.63 8.03 13.19
N TYR A 12 -6.78 7.07 12.27
CA TYR A 12 -7.75 7.14 11.17
C TYR A 12 -9.17 7.44 11.64
N SER A 13 -9.60 6.80 12.71
CA SER A 13 -10.95 6.97 13.26
C SER A 13 -11.23 8.39 13.75
N LYS A 14 -10.18 9.22 13.90
CA LYS A 14 -10.28 10.64 14.27
C LYS A 14 -10.16 11.58 13.07
N ASP A 15 -9.28 11.29 12.11
CA ASP A 15 -8.97 12.20 10.99
C ASP A 15 -9.61 11.80 9.65
N GLY A 16 -10.05 10.55 9.49
CA GLY A 16 -10.68 10.03 8.28
C GLY A 16 -9.72 9.86 7.09
N ASP A 17 -8.40 9.91 7.31
CA ASP A 17 -7.43 9.85 6.22
C ASP A 17 -7.02 8.41 5.87
N ALA A 18 -7.71 7.85 4.88
CA ALA A 18 -7.47 6.50 4.37
C ALA A 18 -6.04 6.31 3.83
N TYR A 19 -5.45 7.35 3.21
CA TYR A 19 -4.09 7.27 2.68
C TYR A 19 -3.08 7.17 3.81
N LYS A 20 -3.20 8.03 4.80
CA LYS A 20 -2.32 8.02 5.97
C LYS A 20 -2.37 6.68 6.70
N LEU A 21 -3.57 6.12 6.92
CA LEU A 21 -3.72 4.79 7.52
C LEU A 21 -2.97 3.72 6.72
N VAL A 22 -3.28 3.63 5.42
CA VAL A 22 -2.75 2.56 4.56
C VAL A 22 -1.24 2.68 4.40
N HIS A 23 -0.71 3.88 4.17
CA HIS A 23 0.73 4.08 4.05
C HIS A 23 1.46 3.79 5.36
N SER A 24 0.99 4.30 6.50
CA SER A 24 1.66 4.07 7.78
C SER A 24 1.64 2.60 8.22
N VAL A 25 0.54 1.88 7.99
CA VAL A 25 0.46 0.44 8.28
C VAL A 25 1.39 -0.36 7.37
N HIS A 26 1.48 0.00 6.08
CA HIS A 26 2.37 -0.66 5.13
C HIS A 26 3.85 -0.39 5.44
N GLU A 27 4.23 0.86 5.69
CA GLU A 27 5.60 1.24 6.06
C GLU A 27 6.09 0.50 7.31
N GLU A 28 5.25 0.43 8.35
CA GLU A 28 5.60 -0.26 9.59
C GLU A 28 5.68 -1.79 9.40
N LEU A 29 4.86 -2.35 8.51
CA LEU A 29 4.98 -3.75 8.11
C LEU A 29 6.31 -4.01 7.40
N VAL A 30 6.64 -3.19 6.41
CA VAL A 30 7.90 -3.28 5.64
C VAL A 30 9.10 -3.15 6.56
N ARG A 31 9.08 -2.19 7.49
CA ARG A 31 10.13 -1.97 8.49
C ARG A 31 10.36 -3.22 9.37
N ARG A 32 9.31 -3.98 9.67
CA ARG A 32 9.39 -5.16 10.55
C ARG A 32 9.71 -6.46 9.81
N CYS A 33 9.18 -6.62 8.60
CA CYS A 33 9.20 -7.88 7.88
C CYS A 33 10.13 -7.87 6.65
N GLY A 34 10.66 -6.70 6.29
CA GLY A 34 11.35 -6.46 5.04
C GLY A 34 10.39 -6.34 3.85
N GLU A 35 10.79 -5.60 2.82
CA GLU A 35 10.07 -5.48 1.55
C GLU A 35 9.89 -6.85 0.88
N ASP A 36 10.88 -7.72 1.03
CA ASP A 36 10.85 -9.08 0.50
C ASP A 36 10.08 -10.08 1.36
N GLY A 37 9.53 -9.64 2.50
CA GLY A 37 8.77 -10.47 3.41
C GLY A 37 7.50 -11.03 2.78
N LEU A 38 7.12 -12.24 3.19
CA LEU A 38 5.89 -12.91 2.73
C LEU A 38 4.64 -12.02 2.89
N ASN A 39 4.64 -11.15 3.91
CA ASN A 39 3.51 -10.27 4.18
C ASN A 39 3.37 -9.16 3.13
N ALA A 40 4.45 -8.43 2.85
CA ALA A 40 4.48 -7.36 1.85
C ALA A 40 4.11 -7.92 0.46
N LYS A 41 4.71 -9.05 0.08
CA LYS A 41 4.44 -9.72 -1.21
C LYS A 41 2.98 -10.18 -1.35
N ALA A 42 2.35 -10.66 -0.28
CA ALA A 42 0.95 -11.06 -0.32
C ALA A 42 0.00 -9.87 -0.45
N ILE A 43 0.31 -8.75 0.20
CA ILE A 43 -0.47 -7.50 0.07
C ILE A 43 -0.34 -6.96 -1.36
N GLU A 44 0.88 -6.92 -1.89
CA GLU A 44 1.12 -6.52 -3.27
C GLU A 44 0.32 -7.36 -4.26
N LEU A 45 0.39 -8.69 -4.14
CA LEU A 45 -0.35 -9.60 -5.00
C LEU A 45 -1.87 -9.34 -4.90
N PHE A 46 -2.38 -9.17 -3.69
CA PHE A 46 -3.79 -8.88 -3.46
C PHE A 46 -4.22 -7.56 -4.12
N VAL A 47 -3.42 -6.49 -3.97
CA VAL A 47 -3.70 -5.20 -4.62
C VAL A 47 -3.64 -5.31 -6.15
N ARG A 48 -2.68 -6.07 -6.70
CA ARG A 48 -2.60 -6.32 -8.16
C ARG A 48 -3.83 -7.08 -8.67
N LEU A 49 -4.28 -8.10 -7.96
CA LEU A 49 -5.51 -8.83 -8.29
C LEU A 49 -6.76 -7.92 -8.22
N ALA A 50 -6.85 -7.08 -7.17
CA ALA A 50 -7.95 -6.14 -7.00
C ALA A 50 -7.97 -5.05 -8.09
N ARG A 51 -6.80 -4.64 -8.57
CA ARG A 51 -6.66 -3.73 -9.72
C ARG A 51 -7.14 -4.39 -11.01
N GLY A 52 -6.65 -5.60 -11.30
CA GLY A 52 -6.99 -6.31 -12.55
C GLY A 52 -8.46 -6.71 -12.66
N ARG A 53 -9.12 -7.00 -11.53
CA ARG A 53 -10.52 -7.47 -11.48
C ARG A 53 -11.54 -6.38 -11.15
N GLY A 54 -11.07 -5.20 -10.75
CA GLY A 54 -11.93 -4.08 -10.35
C GLY A 54 -12.37 -4.12 -8.87
N GLN A 55 -12.74 -2.93 -8.39
CA GLN A 55 -13.01 -2.60 -6.99
C GLN A 55 -14.07 -3.47 -6.29
N LYS A 56 -15.06 -3.95 -7.03
CA LYS A 56 -16.19 -4.70 -6.46
C LYS A 56 -15.96 -6.20 -6.38
N THR A 57 -14.80 -6.68 -6.85
CA THR A 57 -14.54 -8.11 -6.97
C THR A 57 -13.94 -8.67 -5.69
N TYR A 58 -14.52 -9.76 -5.19
CA TYR A 58 -13.97 -10.54 -4.10
C TYR A 58 -12.86 -11.47 -4.62
N ILE A 59 -11.76 -11.54 -3.87
CA ILE A 59 -10.60 -12.37 -4.18
C ILE A 59 -10.54 -13.51 -3.16
N ASP A 60 -10.54 -14.74 -3.66
CA ASP A 60 -10.45 -15.94 -2.82
C ASP A 60 -9.07 -16.02 -2.17
N MET A 61 -9.03 -16.33 -0.87
CA MET A 61 -7.77 -16.53 -0.16
C MET A 61 -6.97 -17.73 -0.68
N VAL A 62 -7.61 -18.76 -1.23
CA VAL A 62 -6.94 -19.91 -1.81
C VAL A 62 -6.05 -19.46 -2.97
N GLU A 63 -6.51 -18.52 -3.79
CA GLU A 63 -5.73 -17.96 -4.89
C GLU A 63 -4.49 -17.22 -4.39
N VAL A 64 -4.63 -16.42 -3.32
CA VAL A 64 -3.51 -15.72 -2.68
C VAL A 64 -2.52 -16.70 -2.06
N LYS A 65 -2.99 -17.83 -1.47
CA LYS A 65 -2.13 -18.87 -0.89
C LYS A 65 -1.33 -19.62 -1.95
N GLN A 66 -1.97 -19.99 -3.07
CA GLN A 66 -1.38 -20.81 -4.11
C GLN A 66 -0.18 -20.13 -4.78
N SER A 67 -0.11 -18.79 -4.75
CA SER A 67 1.03 -18.08 -5.35
C SER A 67 2.29 -18.05 -4.47
N LYS A 68 2.21 -17.96 -3.12
CA LYS A 68 3.42 -17.77 -2.25
C LYS A 68 3.37 -18.34 -0.81
N GLY A 69 2.42 -19.22 -0.48
CA GLY A 69 2.57 -20.13 0.68
C GLY A 69 1.99 -19.68 2.03
N THR A 70 1.31 -18.54 2.16
CA THR A 70 0.59 -18.22 3.42
C THR A 70 -0.40 -17.06 3.29
N THR A 71 -1.56 -17.16 3.98
CA THR A 71 -2.56 -16.08 4.16
C THR A 71 -2.17 -15.06 5.22
N GLY A 72 -1.06 -15.29 5.93
CA GLY A 72 -0.58 -14.42 6.99
C GLY A 72 -0.35 -12.99 6.54
N GLY A 73 -0.07 -12.76 5.25
CA GLY A 73 0.32 -11.43 4.79
C GLY A 73 -0.73 -10.34 4.81
N LEU A 74 -2.02 -10.68 4.82
CA LEU A 74 -3.10 -9.69 4.91
C LEU A 74 -3.43 -9.31 6.36
N TYR A 75 -2.71 -9.85 7.36
CA TYR A 75 -3.02 -9.63 8.77
C TYR A 75 -3.21 -8.14 9.15
N PRO A 76 -2.41 -7.17 8.64
CA PRO A 76 -2.54 -5.79 9.08
C PRO A 76 -3.86 -5.14 8.65
N TRP A 77 -4.61 -5.78 7.75
CA TRP A 77 -5.78 -5.24 7.08
C TRP A 77 -7.09 -5.95 7.44
N LEU A 78 -7.01 -6.99 8.29
CA LEU A 78 -8.16 -7.74 8.76
C LEU A 78 -8.63 -7.17 10.10
N LYS A 79 -9.93 -6.94 10.26
CA LYS A 79 -10.53 -6.32 11.46
C LYS A 79 -10.06 -6.94 12.78
N GLU A 80 -9.99 -8.28 12.82
CA GLU A 80 -9.54 -9.03 14.00
C GLU A 80 -8.02 -8.93 14.25
N TRP A 81 -7.23 -8.55 13.23
CA TRP A 81 -5.77 -8.73 13.20
C TRP A 81 -4.95 -7.47 12.87
N GLY A 82 -5.54 -6.37 12.39
CA GLY A 82 -4.77 -5.17 12.08
C GLY A 82 -5.53 -3.89 11.71
N ALA A 83 -6.58 -3.93 10.89
CA ALA A 83 -7.39 -2.75 10.54
C ALA A 83 -8.68 -3.21 9.88
N ASP A 84 -9.74 -2.40 9.85
CA ASP A 84 -11.00 -2.77 9.19
C ASP A 84 -11.01 -2.28 7.74
N VAL A 85 -10.00 -2.68 6.95
CA VAL A 85 -9.77 -2.21 5.58
C VAL A 85 -10.37 -3.13 4.51
N LEU A 86 -10.51 -4.41 4.83
CA LEU A 86 -11.06 -5.43 3.93
C LEU A 86 -12.47 -5.84 4.35
N GLU A 87 -13.36 -6.04 3.37
CA GLU A 87 -14.63 -6.72 3.58
C GLU A 87 -14.47 -8.22 3.32
N ARG A 88 -15.06 -9.02 4.20
CA ARG A 88 -15.04 -10.48 4.11
C ARG A 88 -16.38 -11.00 3.58
N GLN A 89 -16.33 -11.86 2.58
CA GLN A 89 -17.42 -12.76 2.20
C GLN A 89 -17.27 -14.08 2.94
N ALA A 90 -18.37 -14.61 3.49
CA ALA A 90 -18.34 -15.81 4.33
C ALA A 90 -18.10 -17.09 3.52
N VAL A 91 -18.75 -17.24 2.36
CA VAL A 91 -18.66 -18.43 1.50
C VAL A 91 -18.72 -18.00 0.01
N PRO A 92 -17.70 -18.30 -0.81
CA PRO A 92 -16.37 -18.76 -0.40
C PRO A 92 -15.66 -17.70 0.46
N LYS A 93 -14.60 -18.10 1.19
CA LYS A 93 -13.85 -17.18 2.05
C LYS A 93 -13.00 -16.24 1.19
N ALA A 94 -13.61 -15.13 0.79
CA ALA A 94 -13.03 -14.15 -0.10
C ALA A 94 -13.03 -12.76 0.52
N TYR A 95 -12.14 -11.91 0.03
CA TYR A 95 -11.95 -10.55 0.54
C TYR A 95 -11.96 -9.55 -0.59
N ARG A 96 -12.54 -8.38 -0.35
CA ARG A 96 -12.35 -7.20 -1.19
C ARG A 96 -11.87 -6.03 -0.35
N ILE A 97 -11.19 -5.08 -0.97
CA ILE A 97 -10.86 -3.81 -0.30
C ILE A 97 -12.16 -3.02 -0.18
N LYS A 98 -12.45 -2.44 0.99
CA LYS A 98 -13.59 -1.54 1.14
C LYS A 98 -13.42 -0.34 0.21
N ASP A 99 -14.54 0.22 -0.22
CA ASP A 99 -14.54 1.30 -1.19
C ASP A 99 -13.71 2.50 -0.72
N GLU A 100 -13.82 2.86 0.56
CA GLU A 100 -13.11 3.98 1.20
C GLU A 100 -11.57 3.83 1.18
N PHE A 101 -11.05 2.60 1.12
CA PHE A 101 -9.61 2.34 1.14
C PHE A 101 -9.05 1.89 -0.21
N TYR A 102 -9.89 1.76 -1.25
CA TYR A 102 -9.48 1.18 -2.53
C TYR A 102 -8.33 1.97 -3.16
N ASP A 103 -8.50 3.27 -3.36
CA ASP A 103 -7.47 4.10 -3.99
C ASP A 103 -6.22 4.27 -3.11
N ALA A 104 -6.38 4.17 -1.79
CA ALA A 104 -5.25 4.21 -0.86
C ALA A 104 -4.41 2.93 -0.98
N MET A 105 -5.04 1.76 -0.99
CA MET A 105 -4.38 0.47 -1.17
C MET A 105 -3.72 0.36 -2.55
N LEU A 106 -4.37 0.84 -3.61
CA LEU A 106 -3.79 0.86 -4.95
C LEU A 106 -2.54 1.76 -5.05
N SER A 107 -2.50 2.84 -4.27
CA SER A 107 -1.36 3.76 -4.26
C SER A 107 -0.09 3.19 -3.64
N LEU A 108 -0.17 2.08 -2.90
CA LEU A 108 1.00 1.38 -2.37
C LEU A 108 1.87 0.76 -3.47
N PHE A 109 1.24 0.32 -4.57
CA PHE A 109 1.91 -0.42 -5.65
C PHE A 109 1.52 0.17 -7.01
N PRO A 110 1.97 1.39 -7.35
CA PRO A 110 1.68 2.00 -8.64
C PRO A 110 2.05 1.03 -9.78
N SER A 111 1.20 0.92 -10.81
CA SER A 111 1.48 0.04 -11.94
C SER A 111 2.54 0.66 -12.84
N ASP A 112 3.58 -0.11 -13.18
CA ASP A 112 4.57 0.28 -14.19
C ASP A 112 4.01 0.18 -15.62
N ALA A 113 2.92 -0.56 -15.81
CA ALA A 113 2.27 -0.76 -17.11
C ALA A 113 1.28 0.38 -17.42
N ASN A 114 1.80 1.37 -18.15
CA ASN A 114 1.15 2.39 -18.97
C ASN A 114 0.48 3.59 -18.28
N GLY A 115 1.15 4.74 -18.45
CA GLY A 115 0.53 6.00 -18.85
C GLY A 115 -0.38 6.62 -17.81
N VAL A 116 0.09 7.71 -17.20
CA VAL A 116 -0.70 8.87 -16.76
C VAL A 116 -2.20 8.67 -16.99
N THR A 117 -2.88 8.11 -15.99
CA THR A 117 -4.29 8.43 -15.85
C THR A 117 -4.32 9.93 -15.59
N THR A 118 -5.22 10.67 -16.23
CA THR A 118 -5.33 12.13 -16.12
C THR A 118 -5.49 12.61 -14.65
N GLN A 119 -5.81 11.71 -13.73
CA GLN A 119 -5.83 11.91 -12.27
C GLN A 119 -4.44 11.83 -11.58
N GLY A 120 -3.44 11.17 -12.19
CA GLY A 120 -2.08 11.01 -11.68
C GLY A 120 -1.19 12.25 -11.83
N ILE A 121 -1.21 12.93 -12.98
CA ILE A 121 -0.42 14.16 -13.18
C ILE A 121 -0.89 15.30 -12.27
N MET A 122 -2.20 15.44 -12.03
CA MET A 122 -2.71 16.45 -11.10
C MET A 122 -2.30 16.17 -9.64
N ARG A 123 -2.19 14.90 -9.24
CA ARG A 123 -1.68 14.50 -7.91
C ARG A 123 -0.18 14.72 -7.73
N LEU A 124 0.61 14.63 -8.80
CA LEU A 124 2.06 14.85 -8.76
C LEU A 124 2.47 16.33 -8.66
N LYS A 125 1.60 17.27 -9.04
CA LYS A 125 1.88 18.72 -8.98
C LYS A 125 2.17 19.26 -7.57
N GLY A 126 1.84 18.52 -6.50
CA GLY A 126 2.11 18.91 -5.11
C GLY A 126 3.20 18.08 -4.40
N LEU A 127 3.44 16.85 -4.84
CA LEU A 127 4.37 15.92 -4.16
C LEU A 127 5.83 16.28 -4.43
N GLY A 128 6.17 16.69 -5.66
CA GLY A 128 7.52 17.17 -5.97
C GLY A 128 7.96 18.30 -5.02
N LYS A 129 7.09 19.27 -4.75
CA LYS A 129 7.41 20.40 -3.86
C LYS A 129 7.69 19.97 -2.41
N ARG A 130 7.12 18.84 -1.95
CA ARG A 130 7.34 18.30 -0.59
C ARG A 130 8.63 17.49 -0.49
N PHE A 131 9.01 16.77 -1.54
CA PHE A 131 10.28 16.02 -1.57
C PHE A 131 11.49 16.92 -1.82
N TRP A 132 11.34 17.96 -2.63
CA TRP A 132 12.40 18.94 -2.91
C TRP A 132 12.48 20.07 -1.87
N ALA A 133 11.60 20.09 -0.85
CA ALA A 133 11.64 21.09 0.21
C ALA A 133 12.89 20.86 1.10
N GLY A 134 13.86 21.77 0.98
CA GLY A 134 15.12 21.69 1.74
C GLY A 134 16.24 20.92 1.04
N ILE A 135 16.01 20.42 -0.17
CA ILE A 135 17.08 19.87 -1.02
C ILE A 135 17.52 20.98 -1.98
N ASP A 136 18.77 21.41 -1.86
CA ASP A 136 19.39 22.26 -2.87
C ASP A 136 19.63 21.41 -4.13
N ALA A 137 18.88 21.72 -5.18
CA ALA A 137 18.94 20.99 -6.44
C ALA A 137 20.35 21.04 -7.07
N GLN A 138 21.10 22.13 -6.85
CA GLN A 138 22.45 22.28 -7.37
C GLN A 138 23.43 21.40 -6.60
N ASP A 139 23.28 21.31 -5.28
CA ASP A 139 24.11 20.44 -4.45
C ASP A 139 23.88 18.95 -4.77
N TYR A 140 22.62 18.54 -4.98
CA TYR A 140 22.30 17.17 -5.41
C TYR A 140 22.97 16.82 -6.74
N VAL A 141 22.87 17.70 -7.74
CA VAL A 141 23.51 17.49 -9.06
C VAL A 141 25.04 17.44 -8.94
N ASN A 142 25.63 18.26 -8.06
CA ASN A 142 27.06 18.26 -7.84
C ASN A 142 27.54 16.96 -7.18
N ARG A 143 26.77 16.39 -6.23
CA ARG A 143 27.06 15.10 -5.62
C ARG A 143 26.96 13.95 -6.62
N GLU A 144 25.91 13.92 -7.44
CA GLU A 144 25.76 12.90 -8.49
C GLU A 144 26.89 12.99 -9.53
N ARG A 145 27.29 14.20 -9.94
CA ARG A 145 28.45 14.39 -10.81
C ARG A 145 29.75 13.91 -10.16
N ALA A 146 29.94 14.19 -8.88
CA ALA A 146 31.12 13.72 -8.16
C ALA A 146 31.14 12.19 -8.05
N ALA A 147 30.00 11.56 -7.78
CA ALA A 147 29.86 10.11 -7.68
C ALA A 147 30.12 9.39 -9.02
N TRP A 148 29.97 10.09 -10.15
CA TRP A 148 30.26 9.54 -11.49
C TRP A 148 31.65 9.93 -12.01
N ALA A 149 32.33 10.87 -11.35
CA ALA A 149 33.62 11.39 -11.79
C ALA A 149 34.84 10.66 -11.19
N GLY A 150 34.64 9.65 -10.33
CA GLY A 150 35.72 8.80 -9.81
C GLY A 150 35.59 8.46 -8.34
#